data_AF-A0A0K0DH49-F1
#
_entry.id   AF-A0A0K0DH49-F1
#
_cell.length_a   1.000
_cell.length_b   1.000
_cell.length_c   1.000
_cell.angle_alpha   90.00
_cell.angle_beta   90.00
_cell.angle_gamma   90.00
#
_symmetry.space_group_name_H-M   'P 1'
#
loop_
_entity.id
_entity.type
_entity.pdbx_description
1 polymer ?
#
loop_
_entity_poly.entity_id
_entity_poly.type
_entity_poly.pdbx_seq_one_letter_code
_entity_poly.pdbx_strand_id
1 'polypeptide(L)'
;MLLLASIALLIAVSSLVEGQSQQDLPPFLQGASPATVAEFEKLLMGAENMTQNQLQAAINSWVNKQDMKIQTAFKQFMKQVKDAQAQGEAAHKAAVAKFSAEAKKADAQLTAIAGDPSKTNRQKGMEIQALLQSLSPRVRSEIEQAMRG
;
A
#
# COMPACT_ATOMS: atom_id res chain seq x y z
N MET A 1 8.43 4.09 6.47
CA MET A 1 7.18 3.40 6.86
C MET A 1 6.16 3.24 5.72
N LEU A 2 6.46 3.65 4.47
CA LEU A 2 5.44 3.73 3.42
C LEU A 2 5.77 2.94 2.16
N LEU A 3 6.72 2.01 2.23
CA LEU A 3 6.81 0.93 1.24
C LEU A 3 5.50 0.12 1.19
N LEU A 4 4.73 0.10 2.28
CA LEU A 4 3.36 -0.42 2.28
C LEU A 4 2.37 0.47 1.53
N ALA A 5 2.53 1.80 1.46
CA ALA A 5 1.60 2.63 0.69
C ALA A 5 1.77 2.42 -0.82
N SER A 6 2.96 2.13 -1.33
CA SER A 6 3.16 1.90 -2.77
C SER A 6 2.41 0.67 -3.30
N ILE A 7 2.20 -0.34 -2.44
CA ILE A 7 1.49 -1.58 -2.78
C ILE A 7 0.06 -1.59 -2.21
N ALA A 8 -0.18 -1.06 -1.02
CA ALA A 8 -1.53 -0.92 -0.47
C ALA A 8 -2.38 0.06 -1.27
N LEU A 9 -1.80 1.06 -1.94
CA LEU A 9 -2.53 1.93 -2.87
C LEU A 9 -3.02 1.18 -4.12
N LEU A 10 -2.40 0.04 -4.47
CA LEU A 10 -2.91 -0.85 -5.52
C LEU A 10 -3.97 -1.82 -5.00
N ILE A 11 -3.89 -2.23 -3.73
CA ILE A 11 -4.81 -3.20 -3.12
C ILE A 11 -6.09 -2.53 -2.57
N ALA A 12 -6.03 -1.25 -2.19
CA ALA A 12 -7.16 -0.50 -1.63
C ALA A 12 -8.31 -0.27 -2.64
N VAL A 13 -8.14 -0.62 -3.91
CA VAL A 13 -9.15 -0.40 -4.96
C VAL A 13 -9.85 -1.69 -5.42
N SER A 14 -9.57 -2.83 -4.79
CA SER A 14 -10.15 -4.13 -5.19
C SER A 14 -11.34 -4.60 -4.33
N SER A 15 -11.86 -3.75 -3.44
CA SER A 15 -13.08 -4.12 -2.69
C SER A 15 -14.30 -3.50 -3.37
N LEU A 16 -14.83 -4.18 -4.40
CA LEU A 16 -16.25 -4.28 -4.77
C LEU A 16 -16.35 -4.85 -6.20
N VAL A 17 -16.66 -6.14 -6.27
CA VAL A 17 -17.13 -6.80 -7.50
C VAL A 17 -18.54 -6.28 -7.82
N GLU A 18 -18.77 -6.07 -9.13
CA GLU A 18 -19.98 -5.57 -9.79
C GLU A 18 -20.20 -4.05 -9.75
N GLY A 19 -19.46 -3.34 -10.63
CA GLY A 19 -19.77 -1.94 -10.98
C GLY A 19 -18.60 -0.97 -10.95
N GLN A 20 -17.35 -1.40 -11.19
CA GLN A 20 -16.22 -0.47 -11.24
C GLN A 20 -16.44 0.62 -12.28
N SER A 21 -16.59 1.85 -11.79
CA SER A 21 -16.46 3.05 -12.60
C SER A 21 -14.98 3.21 -12.96
N GLN A 22 -14.64 3.83 -14.09
CA GLN A 22 -13.23 4.09 -14.46
C GLN A 22 -12.45 4.90 -13.39
N GLN A 23 -13.14 5.44 -12.37
CA GLN A 23 -12.55 6.15 -11.24
C GLN A 23 -11.87 5.24 -10.21
N ASP A 24 -12.21 3.94 -10.20
CA ASP A 24 -11.66 2.94 -9.28
C ASP A 24 -10.46 2.18 -9.90
N LEU A 25 -9.99 2.60 -11.07
CA LEU A 25 -8.80 2.03 -11.68
C LEU A 25 -7.57 2.84 -11.28
N PRO A 26 -6.43 2.18 -11.00
CA PRO A 26 -5.15 2.87 -10.93
C PRO A 26 -4.97 3.79 -12.15
N PRO A 27 -4.43 5.00 -11.99
CA PRO A 27 -4.33 5.98 -13.08
C PRO A 27 -3.71 5.43 -14.37
N PHE A 28 -2.77 4.48 -14.26
CA PHE A 28 -2.11 3.87 -15.41
C PHE A 28 -2.96 2.85 -16.19
N LEU A 29 -4.12 2.45 -15.66
CA LEU A 29 -5.10 1.56 -16.29
C LEU A 29 -6.33 2.30 -16.83
N GLN A 30 -6.39 3.62 -16.69
CA GLN A 30 -7.53 4.39 -17.19
C GLN A 30 -7.64 4.27 -18.72
N GLY A 31 -8.81 3.79 -19.17
CA GLY A 31 -9.06 3.49 -20.58
C GLY A 31 -8.32 2.27 -21.12
N ALA A 32 -7.79 1.40 -20.25
CA ALA A 32 -7.33 0.07 -20.64
C ALA A 32 -8.53 -0.83 -21.00
N SER A 33 -8.28 -1.90 -21.74
CA SER A 33 -9.32 -2.87 -22.06
C SER A 33 -9.77 -3.63 -20.82
N PRO A 34 -11.02 -4.12 -20.75
CA PRO A 34 -11.48 -4.96 -19.65
C PRO A 34 -10.60 -6.20 -19.42
N ALA A 35 -10.06 -6.78 -20.50
CA ALA A 35 -9.15 -7.92 -20.41
C ALA A 35 -7.83 -7.55 -19.73
N THR A 36 -7.25 -6.40 -20.08
CA THR A 36 -6.03 -5.88 -19.45
C THR A 36 -6.24 -5.58 -17.96
N VAL A 37 -7.39 -5.02 -17.60
CA VAL A 37 -7.76 -4.76 -16.20
C VAL A 37 -7.88 -6.09 -15.44
N ALA A 38 -8.60 -7.08 -15.99
CA ALA A 38 -8.77 -8.39 -15.36
C ALA A 38 -7.44 -9.14 -15.17
N GLU A 39 -6.48 -9.02 -16.10
CA GLU A 39 -5.14 -9.58 -15.92
C GLU A 39 -4.40 -8.97 -14.72
N PHE A 40 -4.52 -7.65 -14.56
CA PHE A 40 -3.90 -6.93 -13.45
C PHE A 40 -4.56 -7.29 -12.12
N GLU A 41 -5.89 -7.37 -12.07
CA GLU A 41 -6.63 -7.81 -10.87
C GLU A 41 -6.23 -9.22 -10.45
N LYS A 42 -6.12 -10.15 -11.41
CA LYS A 42 -5.68 -11.53 -11.14
C LYS A 42 -4.28 -11.58 -10.54
N LEU A 43 -3.38 -10.70 -10.96
CA LEU A 43 -2.06 -10.56 -10.35
C LEU A 43 -2.18 -10.13 -8.87
N LEU A 44 -3.07 -9.18 -8.58
CA LEU A 44 -3.29 -8.68 -7.23
C LEU A 44 -3.95 -9.71 -6.29
N MET A 45 -4.75 -10.65 -6.80
CA MET A 45 -5.32 -11.72 -5.99
C MET A 45 -4.24 -12.57 -5.27
N GLY A 46 -3.04 -12.69 -5.85
CA GLY A 46 -1.91 -13.40 -5.23
C GLY A 46 -1.03 -12.54 -4.33
N ALA A 47 -1.25 -11.23 -4.29
CA ALA A 47 -0.33 -10.26 -3.69
C ALA A 47 -0.12 -10.48 -2.18
N GLU A 48 -1.12 -10.98 -1.46
CA GLU A 48 -1.02 -11.22 -0.02
C GLU A 48 0.07 -12.26 0.34
N ASN A 49 0.33 -13.21 -0.56
CA ASN A 49 1.31 -14.28 -0.36
C ASN A 49 2.71 -13.89 -0.87
N MET A 50 2.85 -12.70 -1.44
CA MET A 50 4.11 -12.19 -1.95
C MET A 50 4.79 -11.30 -0.92
N THR A 51 6.12 -11.33 -0.90
CA THR A 51 6.91 -10.23 -0.34
C THR A 51 6.78 -9.01 -1.23
N GLN A 52 7.16 -7.85 -0.71
CA GLN A 52 7.15 -6.62 -1.49
C GLN A 52 7.99 -6.72 -2.77
N ASN A 53 9.18 -7.32 -2.69
CA ASN A 53 10.06 -7.45 -3.85
C ASN A 53 9.45 -8.39 -4.90
N GLN A 54 8.80 -9.46 -4.47
CA GLN A 54 8.11 -10.39 -5.37
C GLN A 54 6.95 -9.70 -6.08
N LEU A 55 6.14 -8.94 -5.36
CA LEU A 55 5.01 -8.23 -5.96
C LEU A 55 5.46 -7.13 -6.92
N GLN A 56 6.48 -6.34 -6.54
CA GLN A 56 7.05 -5.33 -7.43
C GLN A 56 7.59 -5.96 -8.73
N ALA A 57 8.29 -7.10 -8.62
CA ALA A 57 8.78 -7.83 -9.78
C ALA A 57 7.64 -8.37 -10.65
N ALA A 58 6.57 -8.89 -10.05
CA ALA A 58 5.39 -9.37 -10.76
C ALA A 58 4.71 -8.22 -11.54
N ILE A 59 4.49 -7.07 -10.90
CA ILE A 59 3.89 -5.88 -11.53
C ILE A 59 4.79 -5.39 -12.67
N ASN A 60 6.10 -5.24 -12.44
CA ASN A 60 7.03 -4.81 -13.49
C ASN A 60 7.03 -5.77 -14.69
N SER A 61 7.02 -7.08 -14.43
CA SER A 61 6.93 -8.11 -15.48
C SER A 61 5.63 -8.01 -16.27
N TRP A 62 4.52 -7.74 -15.60
CA TRP A 62 3.22 -7.52 -16.25
C TRP A 62 3.23 -6.24 -17.10
N VAL A 63 3.70 -5.11 -16.55
CA VAL A 63 3.76 -3.80 -17.25
C VAL A 63 4.63 -3.90 -18.51
N ASN A 64 5.76 -4.60 -18.45
CA ASN A 64 6.66 -4.75 -19.59
C ASN A 64 6.03 -5.51 -20.78
N LYS A 65 4.93 -6.23 -20.57
CA LYS A 65 4.17 -6.91 -21.63
C LYS A 65 3.07 -6.04 -22.23
N GLN A 66 2.76 -4.90 -21.61
CA GLN A 66 1.70 -4.00 -22.05
C GLN A 66 2.19 -3.07 -23.16
N ASP A 67 1.26 -2.36 -23.79
CA ASP A 67 1.58 -1.34 -24.78
C ASP A 67 2.35 -0.13 -24.19
N MET A 68 2.89 0.71 -25.07
CA MET A 68 3.66 1.89 -24.66
C MET A 68 2.84 2.89 -23.84
N LYS A 69 1.52 2.95 -24.02
CA LYS A 69 0.65 3.87 -23.28
C LYS A 69 0.61 3.48 -21.82
N ILE A 70 0.35 2.20 -21.52
CA ILE A 70 0.32 1.67 -20.15
C ILE A 70 1.71 1.76 -19.51
N GLN A 71 2.77 1.39 -20.23
CA GLN A 71 4.15 1.50 -19.71
C GLN A 71 4.52 2.93 -19.32
N THR A 72 4.14 3.91 -20.14
CA THR A 72 4.42 5.33 -19.87
C THR A 72 3.60 5.83 -18.69
N ALA A 73 2.30 5.51 -18.66
CA ALA A 73 1.42 5.90 -17.56
C ALA A 73 1.85 5.27 -16.23
N PHE A 74 2.32 4.03 -16.24
CA PHE A 74 2.86 3.35 -15.05
C PHE A 74 4.11 4.04 -14.52
N LYS A 75 5.05 4.42 -15.39
CA LYS A 75 6.25 5.19 -14.98
C LYS A 75 5.87 6.53 -14.34
N GLN A 76 4.88 7.23 -14.90
CA GLN A 76 4.39 8.49 -14.33
C GLN A 76 3.71 8.27 -12.98
N PHE A 77 2.87 7.22 -12.87
CA PHE A 77 2.25 6.83 -11.62
C PHE A 77 3.28 6.51 -10.54
N MET A 78 4.32 5.74 -10.85
CA MET A 78 5.41 5.44 -9.89
C MET A 78 6.15 6.69 -9.41
N LYS A 79 6.29 7.71 -10.26
CA LYS A 79 6.84 9.01 -9.85
C LYS A 79 5.92 9.72 -8.86
N GLN A 80 4.61 9.77 -9.16
CA GLN A 80 3.61 10.37 -8.25
C GLN A 80 3.56 9.64 -6.91
N VAL A 81 3.62 8.31 -6.91
CA VAL A 81 3.68 7.50 -5.68
C VAL A 81 4.91 7.87 -4.84
N LYS A 82 6.08 8.05 -5.47
CA LYS A 82 7.30 8.45 -4.77
C LYS A 82 7.18 9.84 -4.16
N ASP A 83 6.60 10.79 -4.89
CA ASP A 83 6.40 12.16 -4.40
C ASP A 83 5.40 12.19 -3.23
N ALA A 84 4.28 11.47 -3.36
CA ALA A 84 3.29 11.31 -2.29
C ALA A 84 3.87 10.59 -1.06
N GLN A 85 4.75 9.61 -1.26
CA GLN A 85 5.44 8.93 -0.17
C GLN A 85 6.29 9.91 0.65
N ALA A 86 7.06 10.78 -0.01
CA ALA A 86 7.87 11.76 0.69
C ALA A 86 7.02 12.72 1.54
N GLN A 87 5.87 13.14 1.02
CA GLN A 87 4.91 13.97 1.75
C GLN A 87 4.28 13.22 2.93
N GLY A 88 3.86 11.98 2.72
CA GLY A 88 3.30 11.12 3.76
C GLY A 88 4.30 10.83 4.88
N GLU A 89 5.58 10.65 4.56
CA GLU A 89 6.64 10.46 5.56
C GLU A 89 6.85 11.71 6.43
N ALA A 90 6.76 12.91 5.84
CA ALA A 90 6.83 14.16 6.60
C ALA A 90 5.63 14.32 7.54
N ALA A 91 4.41 14.07 7.04
CA ALA A 91 3.18 14.11 7.84
C ALA A 91 3.21 13.10 8.99
N HIS A 92 3.64 11.86 8.70
CA HIS A 92 3.80 10.81 9.68
C HIS A 92 4.82 11.21 10.77
N LYS A 93 6.00 11.73 10.40
CA LYS A 93 6.98 12.23 11.40
C LYS A 93 6.39 13.33 12.28
N ALA A 94 5.61 14.24 11.71
CA ALA A 94 4.95 15.30 12.47
C ALA A 94 3.88 14.76 13.43
N ALA A 95 3.14 13.71 13.03
CA ALA A 95 2.18 13.04 13.89
C ALA A 95 2.86 12.28 15.04
N VAL A 96 3.89 11.48 14.73
CA VAL A 96 4.68 10.73 15.71
C VAL A 96 5.31 11.67 16.75
N ALA A 97 5.69 12.89 16.38
CA ALA A 97 6.22 13.86 17.35
C ALA A 97 5.22 14.16 18.49
N LYS A 98 3.91 14.16 18.19
CA LYS A 98 2.81 14.45 19.13
C LYS A 98 2.37 13.25 19.96
N PHE A 99 2.82 12.04 19.61
CA PHE A 99 2.44 10.81 20.31
C PHE A 99 2.97 10.75 21.73
N SER A 100 2.21 10.05 22.60
CA SER A 100 2.71 9.54 23.87
C SER A 100 3.91 8.61 23.66
N ALA A 101 4.71 8.38 24.72
CA ALA A 101 5.87 7.49 24.64
C ALA A 101 5.46 6.05 24.22
N GLU A 102 4.31 5.58 24.70
CA GLU A 102 3.75 4.28 24.34
C GLU A 102 3.32 4.22 22.88
N ALA A 103 2.65 5.26 22.38
CA ALA A 103 2.27 5.36 20.97
C ALA A 103 3.49 5.48 20.05
N LYS A 104 4.56 6.19 20.43
CA LYS A 104 5.83 6.22 19.69
C LYS A 104 6.47 4.83 19.59
N LYS A 105 6.44 4.06 20.68
CA LYS A 105 6.98 2.69 20.69
C LYS A 105 6.17 1.77 19.78
N ALA A 106 4.84 1.82 19.90
CA ALA A 106 3.94 1.05 19.05
C ALA A 106 4.11 1.41 17.56
N ASP A 107 4.24 2.69 17.25
CA ASP A 107 4.50 3.19 15.90
C ASP A 107 5.84 2.69 15.32
N ALA A 108 6.91 2.70 16.12
CA ALA A 108 8.19 2.14 15.71
C ALA A 108 8.10 0.62 15.42
N GLN A 109 7.31 -0.12 16.19
CA GLN A 109 7.07 -1.54 15.95
C GLN A 109 6.24 -1.78 14.68
N LEU A 110 5.16 -1.01 14.47
CA LEU A 110 4.41 -1.01 13.22
C LEU A 110 5.33 -0.71 12.03
N THR A 111 6.27 0.23 12.20
CA THR A 111 7.24 0.61 11.17
C THR A 111 8.18 -0.53 10.83
N ALA A 112 8.69 -1.22 11.84
CA ALA A 112 9.58 -2.36 11.66
C ALA A 112 8.87 -3.50 10.91
N ILE A 113 7.64 -3.85 11.30
CA ILE A 113 6.84 -4.88 10.63
C ILE A 113 6.58 -4.49 9.17
N ALA A 114 6.15 -3.25 8.94
CA ALA A 114 5.87 -2.73 7.61
C ALA A 114 7.10 -2.77 6.69
N GLY A 115 8.27 -2.42 7.23
CA GLY A 115 9.53 -2.34 6.51
C GLY A 115 10.24 -3.67 6.28
N ASP A 116 9.80 -4.77 6.89
CA ASP A 116 10.51 -6.05 6.80
C ASP A 116 10.40 -6.65 5.38
N PRO A 117 11.52 -6.79 4.63
CA PRO A 117 11.48 -7.31 3.27
C PRO A 117 11.28 -8.84 3.20
N SER A 118 11.51 -9.55 4.31
CA SER A 118 11.38 -11.01 4.39
C SER A 118 9.95 -11.49 4.58
N LYS A 119 9.06 -10.59 5.06
CA LYS A 119 7.67 -10.92 5.34
C LYS A 119 6.78 -10.74 4.12
N THR A 120 5.85 -11.67 3.94
CA THR A 120 4.73 -11.50 2.99
C THR A 120 3.77 -10.43 3.47
N ASN A 121 2.96 -9.90 2.56
CA ASN A 121 1.93 -8.93 2.89
C ASN A 121 0.93 -9.48 3.93
N ARG A 122 0.58 -10.78 3.85
CA ARG A 122 -0.25 -11.48 4.85
C ARG A 122 0.42 -11.51 6.22
N GLN A 123 1.70 -11.89 6.29
CA GLN A 123 2.44 -11.93 7.56
C GLN A 123 2.49 -10.55 8.22
N LYS A 124 2.78 -9.50 7.44
CA LYS A 124 2.74 -8.12 7.94
C LYS A 124 1.36 -7.75 8.46
N GLY A 125 0.30 -8.07 7.72
CA GLY A 125 -1.08 -7.81 8.13
C GLY A 125 -1.44 -8.46 9.47
N MET A 126 -1.09 -9.74 9.64
CA MET A 126 -1.32 -10.47 10.90
C MET A 126 -0.53 -9.87 12.07
N GLU A 127 0.75 -9.55 11.87
CA GLU A 127 1.60 -8.97 12.92
C GLU A 127 1.16 -7.55 13.31
N ILE A 128 0.77 -6.72 12.33
CA ILE A 128 0.20 -5.40 12.57
C ILE A 128 -1.12 -5.53 13.35
N GLN A 129 -2.01 -6.43 12.94
CA GLN A 129 -3.29 -6.63 13.62
C GLN A 129 -3.09 -7.11 15.07
N ALA A 130 -2.21 -8.08 15.28
CA ALA A 130 -1.87 -8.57 16.61
C ALA A 130 -1.27 -7.48 17.49
N LEU A 131 -0.37 -6.66 16.94
CA LEU A 131 0.19 -5.51 17.64
C LEU A 131 -0.92 -4.54 18.02
N LEU A 132 -1.75 -4.08 17.07
CA LEU A 132 -2.84 -3.15 17.34
C LEU A 132 -3.81 -3.68 18.42
N GLN A 133 -4.15 -4.97 18.36
CA GLN A 133 -5.01 -5.64 19.36
C GLN A 133 -4.40 -5.64 20.76
N SER A 134 -3.07 -5.74 20.87
CA SER A 134 -2.35 -5.70 22.15
C SER A 134 -2.23 -4.30 22.76
N LEU A 135 -2.41 -3.23 21.97
CA LEU A 135 -2.31 -1.86 22.46
C LEU A 135 -3.52 -1.50 23.34
N SER A 136 -3.28 -0.62 24.31
CA SER A 136 -4.37 -0.01 25.07
C SER A 136 -5.29 0.79 24.14
N PRO A 137 -6.61 0.91 24.46
CA PRO A 137 -7.54 1.68 23.63
C PRO A 137 -7.09 3.13 23.39
N ARG A 138 -6.43 3.73 24.39
CA ARG A 138 -5.87 5.08 24.31
C ARG A 138 -4.76 5.16 23.25
N VAL A 139 -3.77 4.28 23.33
CA VAL A 139 -2.65 4.25 22.37
C VAL A 139 -3.15 3.94 20.96
N ARG A 140 -4.10 3.01 20.82
CA ARG A 140 -4.72 2.70 19.52
C ARG A 140 -5.41 3.92 18.93
N SER A 141 -6.18 4.66 19.73
CA SER A 141 -6.86 5.87 19.26
C SER A 141 -5.89 6.98 18.83
N GLU A 142 -4.78 7.17 19.56
CA GLU A 142 -3.72 8.13 19.17
C GLU A 142 -3.17 7.80 17.78
N ILE A 143 -2.89 6.51 17.51
CA ILE A 143 -2.36 6.04 16.23
C ILE A 143 -3.42 6.18 15.12
N GLU A 144 -4.66 5.74 15.36
CA GLU A 144 -5.74 5.82 14.39
C GLU A 144 -6.09 7.26 13.99
N GLN A 145 -6.08 8.19 14.95
CA GLN A 145 -6.34 9.61 14.67
C GLN A 145 -5.26 10.20 13.76
N ALA A 146 -3.99 9.91 14.04
CA ALA A 146 -2.89 10.35 13.20
C ALA A 146 -2.89 9.75 11.78
N MET A 147 -3.48 8.56 11.60
CA MET A 147 -3.65 7.97 10.27
C MET A 147 -4.77 8.63 9.45
N ARG A 148 -5.70 9.37 10.09
CA ARG A 148 -6.79 10.07 9.42
C ARG A 148 -6.44 11.49 8.96
N GLY A 149 -5.27 12.01 9.36
CA GLY A 149 -4.81 13.37 9.07
C GLY A 149 -5.09 14.33 10.22
#